data_AF-K7LH14-F1
#
_entry.id   AF-K7LH14-F1
#
_cell.length_a   1.000
_cell.length_b   1.000
_cell.length_c   1.000
_cell.angle_alpha   90.00
_cell.angle_beta   90.00
_cell.angle_gamma   90.00
#
_symmetry.space_group_name_H-M   'P 1'
#
loop_
_entity.id
_entity.type
_entity.pdbx_description
1 polymer ?
#
loop_
_entity_poly.entity_id
_entity_poly.type
_entity_poly.pdbx_seq_one_letter_code
_entity_poly.pdbx_strand_id
1 'polypeptide(L)'
;MCGELAEDVVSLQSTNGFNPKQNATVSRFLFACAPTFLLQGLATDVSGMAGLGRTKIALPSQFASAFSFRRKFAVCLSSSNGVAFFGDGPYVLLPNVDASQLLTFTPLLLNPVSTASAFALGEPSAEYFIGVKSIKIDEKSVRVNTTLLSINSSGVGGTKISSVNPYTVLEASIFKAVTEAFVKASAARNITRVASVAPFEVCFSSENVVATRLGAAVPTIELVLQNQKTVWRIYIWSKLDAEDLDCNWKTIFCMATSRLGFSSLLYGSRTTCSNFYCRI
;
A
#
# COMPACT_ATOMS: atom_id res chain seq x y z
N MET A 1 -9.28 -15.66 21.17
CA MET A 1 -8.42 -16.76 20.70
C MET A 1 -6.99 -16.35 20.98
N CYS A 2 -6.26 -17.13 21.77
CA CYS A 2 -4.92 -16.79 22.23
C CYS A 2 -3.90 -17.62 21.45
N GLY A 3 -2.98 -16.95 20.75
CA GLY A 3 -1.73 -17.57 20.31
C GLY A 3 -0.71 -17.54 21.45
N GLU A 4 0.22 -18.48 21.43
CA GLU A 4 1.37 -18.47 22.35
C GLU A 4 2.44 -17.52 21.82
N LEU A 5 3.03 -16.70 22.69
CA LEU A 5 4.18 -15.88 22.35
C LEU A 5 5.43 -16.76 22.42
N ALA A 6 6.18 -16.85 21.32
CA ALA A 6 7.38 -17.66 21.21
C ALA A 6 8.59 -16.82 20.75
N GLU A 7 9.78 -17.38 20.92
CA GLU A 7 11.03 -16.84 20.41
C GLU A 7 11.74 -17.91 19.57
N ASP A 8 12.28 -17.52 18.41
CA ASP A 8 13.10 -18.39 17.59
C ASP A 8 14.05 -17.56 16.70
N VAL A 9 14.86 -18.24 15.91
CA VAL A 9 15.83 -17.67 14.99
C VAL A 9 15.12 -17.22 13.70
N VAL A 10 15.28 -15.94 13.35
CA VAL A 10 14.85 -15.40 12.05
C VAL A 10 16.07 -14.88 11.30
N SER A 11 16.20 -15.29 10.04
CA SER A 11 17.27 -14.85 9.14
C SER A 11 16.71 -14.13 7.92
N LEU A 12 17.37 -13.06 7.50
CA LEU A 12 17.01 -12.26 6.34
C LEU A 12 18.27 -11.74 5.64
N GLN A 13 18.19 -11.48 4.35
CA GLN A 13 19.30 -10.88 3.61
C GLN A 13 19.50 -9.42 4.03
N SER A 14 20.71 -9.06 4.44
CA SER A 14 21.10 -7.65 4.56
C SER A 14 21.22 -7.01 3.18
N THR A 15 21.22 -5.69 3.10
CA THR A 15 21.32 -4.96 1.82
C THR A 15 22.06 -3.65 2.02
N ASN A 16 22.76 -3.20 0.98
CA ASN A 16 23.31 -1.84 0.91
C ASN A 16 22.38 -0.86 0.18
N GLY A 17 21.13 -1.26 -0.07
CA GLY A 17 20.14 -0.51 -0.84
C GLY A 17 20.16 -0.81 -2.34
N PHE A 18 21.21 -1.45 -2.87
CA PHE A 18 21.34 -1.80 -4.29
C PHE A 18 21.14 -3.29 -4.54
N ASN A 19 21.72 -4.12 -3.67
CA ASN A 19 21.72 -5.57 -3.81
C ASN A 19 21.68 -6.24 -2.43
N PRO A 20 21.07 -7.44 -2.31
CA PRO A 20 21.26 -8.33 -1.19
C PRO A 20 22.75 -8.60 -0.91
N LYS A 21 23.05 -8.76 0.36
CA LYS A 21 24.36 -9.07 0.91
C LYS A 21 24.25 -10.34 1.75
N GLN A 22 25.12 -10.50 2.74
CA GLN A 22 25.09 -11.63 3.65
C GLN A 22 23.80 -11.68 4.48
N ASN A 23 23.43 -12.87 4.94
CA ASN A 23 22.33 -13.01 5.88
C ASN A 23 22.66 -12.34 7.22
N ALA A 24 21.67 -11.67 7.78
CA ALA A 24 21.66 -11.17 9.14
C ALA A 24 20.62 -11.98 9.93
N THR A 25 20.94 -12.29 11.18
CA THR A 25 20.14 -13.21 12.00
C THR A 25 19.77 -12.56 13.32
N VAL A 26 18.50 -12.70 13.71
CA VAL A 26 17.99 -12.38 15.04
C VAL A 26 17.73 -13.68 15.76
N SER A 27 18.50 -13.98 16.81
CA SER A 27 18.44 -15.28 17.50
C SER A 27 17.23 -15.47 18.40
N ARG A 28 16.60 -14.37 18.83
CA ARG A 28 15.45 -14.36 19.76
C ARG A 28 14.35 -13.45 19.20
N PHE A 29 13.89 -13.76 17.99
CA PHE A 29 12.83 -12.99 17.35
C PHE A 29 11.48 -13.39 17.96
N LEU A 30 10.71 -12.42 18.44
CA LEU A 30 9.41 -12.67 19.06
C LEU A 30 8.33 -12.85 17.98
N PHE A 31 7.50 -13.88 18.09
CA PHE A 31 6.34 -14.07 17.21
C PHE A 31 5.22 -14.82 17.93
N ALA A 32 4.04 -14.86 17.33
CA ALA A 32 2.90 -15.60 17.88
C ALA A 32 2.72 -16.92 17.13
N CYS A 33 2.68 -18.03 17.87
CA CYS A 33 2.22 -19.31 17.36
C CYS A 33 0.71 -19.27 17.16
N ALA A 34 0.25 -19.82 16.03
CA ALA A 34 -1.14 -19.78 15.62
C ALA A 34 -1.61 -21.19 15.19
N PRO A 35 -2.85 -21.59 15.54
CA PRO A 35 -3.42 -22.83 15.04
C PRO A 35 -3.67 -22.77 13.53
N THR A 36 -3.58 -23.92 12.87
CA THR A 36 -3.64 -24.06 11.40
C THR A 36 -4.94 -23.55 10.78
N PHE A 37 -6.06 -23.55 11.51
CA PHE A 37 -7.33 -23.00 11.00
C PHE A 37 -7.25 -21.50 10.67
N LEU A 38 -6.31 -20.75 11.29
CA LEU A 38 -6.09 -19.34 10.97
C LEU A 38 -5.39 -19.11 9.63
N LEU A 39 -4.94 -20.18 8.96
CA LEU A 39 -4.43 -20.12 7.59
C LEU A 39 -5.54 -20.09 6.54
N GLN A 40 -6.80 -20.31 6.93
CA GLN A 40 -7.93 -20.29 6.01
C GLN A 40 -8.06 -18.93 5.32
N GLY A 41 -8.04 -18.94 3.99
CA GLY A 41 -8.13 -17.73 3.15
C GLY A 41 -6.79 -17.08 2.79
N LEU A 42 -5.67 -17.61 3.30
CA LEU A 42 -4.34 -17.19 2.85
C LEU A 42 -3.90 -17.94 1.58
N ALA A 43 -2.82 -17.49 0.96
CA ALA A 43 -2.26 -18.12 -0.24
C ALA A 43 -1.76 -19.55 0.03
N THR A 44 -1.71 -20.37 -1.02
CA THR A 44 -1.18 -21.75 -0.93
C THR A 44 0.27 -21.74 -0.43
N ASP A 45 0.63 -22.76 0.37
CA ASP A 45 1.96 -23.00 0.93
C ASP A 45 2.49 -21.96 1.95
N VAL A 46 1.66 -21.02 2.42
CA VAL A 46 2.05 -20.10 3.50
C VAL A 46 1.80 -20.70 4.89
N SER A 47 2.69 -20.38 5.83
CA SER A 47 2.59 -20.84 7.23
C SER A 47 2.15 -19.75 8.22
N GLY A 48 1.86 -18.53 7.75
CA GLY A 48 1.47 -17.42 8.64
C GLY A 48 1.45 -16.06 7.94
N MET A 49 1.54 -15.00 8.74
CA MET A 49 1.52 -13.60 8.28
C MET A 49 2.67 -12.79 8.87
N ALA A 50 3.28 -11.93 8.05
CA ALA A 50 4.29 -10.98 8.50
C ALA A 50 3.65 -9.64 8.92
N GLY A 51 3.50 -9.42 10.23
CA GLY A 51 2.94 -8.18 10.77
C GLY A 51 3.89 -6.98 10.61
N LEU A 52 3.47 -5.99 9.81
CA LEU A 52 4.24 -4.75 9.58
C LEU A 52 3.69 -3.55 10.36
N GLY A 53 2.78 -3.76 11.32
CA GLY A 53 2.12 -2.71 12.09
C GLY A 53 3.06 -1.91 13.01
N ARG A 54 2.49 -0.96 13.75
CA ARG A 54 3.23 -0.01 14.60
C ARG A 54 3.58 -0.54 16.00
N THR A 55 3.38 -1.83 16.25
CA THR A 55 3.66 -2.48 17.54
C THR A 55 5.15 -2.76 17.75
N LYS A 56 5.57 -3.02 18.99
CA LYS A 56 6.99 -3.32 19.31
C LYS A 56 7.45 -4.69 18.78
N ILE A 57 6.53 -5.63 18.59
CA ILE A 57 6.79 -6.98 18.09
C ILE A 57 6.51 -7.14 16.58
N ALA A 58 6.15 -6.07 15.86
CA ALA A 58 6.06 -6.10 14.40
C ALA A 58 7.47 -6.14 13.78
N LEU A 59 7.62 -6.73 12.58
CA LEU A 59 8.92 -6.89 11.91
C LEU A 59 9.73 -5.57 11.85
N PRO A 60 9.16 -4.42 11.45
CA PRO A 60 9.93 -3.18 11.38
C PRO A 60 10.50 -2.72 12.72
N SER A 61 9.77 -2.93 13.82
CA SER A 61 10.22 -2.55 15.17
C SER A 61 11.28 -3.51 15.69
N GLN A 62 11.08 -4.82 15.51
CA GLN A 62 12.03 -5.84 16.00
C GLN A 62 13.36 -5.77 15.25
N PHE A 63 13.35 -5.65 13.92
CA PHE A 63 14.60 -5.53 13.17
C PHE A 63 15.33 -4.23 13.47
N ALA A 64 14.62 -3.11 13.61
CA ALA A 64 15.22 -1.85 14.00
C ALA A 64 15.93 -1.94 15.36
N SER A 65 15.31 -2.62 16.33
CA SER A 65 15.91 -2.86 17.64
C SER A 65 17.09 -3.83 17.57
N ALA A 66 16.95 -4.95 16.84
CA ALA A 66 17.97 -6.00 16.79
C ALA A 66 19.25 -5.55 16.05
N PHE A 67 19.10 -4.74 15.00
CA PHE A 67 20.21 -4.27 14.17
C PHE A 67 20.58 -2.79 14.38
N SER A 68 20.01 -2.15 15.41
CA SER A 68 20.34 -0.77 15.80
C SER A 68 20.19 0.28 14.70
N PHE A 69 19.16 0.14 13.84
CA PHE A 69 18.83 1.14 12.82
C PHE A 69 17.52 1.88 13.15
N ARG A 70 17.25 2.99 12.44
CA ARG A 70 16.02 3.77 12.65
C ARG A 70 14.78 2.96 12.26
N ARG A 71 13.76 2.94 13.12
CA ARG A 71 12.47 2.29 12.83
C ARG A 71 11.78 2.92 11.63
N LYS A 72 12.06 2.35 10.46
CA LYS A 72 11.62 2.76 9.15
C LYS A 72 11.67 1.50 8.26
N PHE A 73 10.75 1.41 7.32
CA PHE A 73 10.78 0.35 6.31
C PHE A 73 10.18 0.88 5.02
N ALA A 74 10.52 0.25 3.90
CA ALA A 74 9.91 0.53 2.62
C ALA A 74 9.36 -0.76 2.02
N VAL A 75 8.22 -0.68 1.35
CA VAL A 75 7.60 -1.80 0.63
C VAL A 75 7.35 -1.36 -0.79
N CYS A 76 7.81 -2.17 -1.74
CA CYS A 76 7.54 -2.03 -3.15
C CYS A 76 6.89 -3.34 -3.61
N LEU A 77 5.56 -3.36 -3.67
CA LEU A 77 4.80 -4.56 -4.03
C LEU A 77 4.77 -4.74 -5.55
N SER A 78 4.67 -5.98 -5.99
CA SER A 78 4.54 -6.35 -7.40
C SER A 78 3.65 -7.58 -7.51
N SER A 79 3.03 -7.79 -8.67
CA SER A 79 2.37 -9.07 -9.01
C SER A 79 3.37 -10.23 -9.20
N SER A 80 4.65 -9.89 -9.32
CA SER A 80 5.77 -10.84 -9.28
C SER A 80 6.57 -10.62 -7.99
N ASN A 81 7.90 -10.70 -8.05
CA ASN A 81 8.73 -10.46 -6.88
C ASN A 81 8.79 -8.96 -6.57
N GLY A 82 8.14 -8.54 -5.50
CA GLY A 82 8.38 -7.23 -4.87
C GLY A 82 9.53 -7.28 -3.87
N VAL A 83 9.73 -6.19 -3.14
CA VAL A 83 10.75 -6.10 -2.08
C VAL A 83 10.25 -5.31 -0.87
N ALA A 84 10.62 -5.76 0.32
CA ALA A 84 10.50 -5.01 1.56
C ALA A 84 11.89 -4.71 2.13
N PHE A 85 12.19 -3.44 2.34
CA PHE A 85 13.42 -2.95 2.97
C PHE A 85 13.14 -2.59 4.42
N PHE A 86 13.95 -3.07 5.35
CA PHE A 86 13.91 -2.62 6.75
C PHE A 86 15.12 -1.74 7.03
N GLY A 87 14.87 -0.50 7.43
CA GLY A 87 15.89 0.51 7.70
C GLY A 87 15.89 1.71 6.74
N ASP A 88 17.01 2.43 6.77
CA ASP A 88 17.23 3.62 5.95
C ASP A 88 17.53 3.25 4.48
N GLY A 89 17.36 4.21 3.58
CA GLY A 89 17.69 4.06 2.16
C GLY A 89 19.21 4.13 1.92
N PRO A 90 19.65 4.04 0.65
CA PRO A 90 18.84 4.20 -0.57
C PRO A 90 18.00 2.96 -0.91
N TYR A 91 17.01 3.13 -1.80
CA TYR A 91 16.17 2.03 -2.31
C TYR A 91 16.36 1.95 -3.82
N VAL A 92 17.47 1.37 -4.25
CA VAL A 92 17.90 1.41 -5.65
C VAL A 92 17.34 0.24 -6.42
N LEU A 93 16.60 0.56 -7.47
CA LEU A 93 16.02 -0.39 -8.41
C LEU A 93 16.78 -0.30 -9.74
N LEU A 94 16.90 -1.40 -10.46
CA LEU A 94 17.52 -1.42 -11.79
C LEU A 94 16.78 -0.44 -12.74
N PRO A 95 17.50 0.28 -13.62
CA PRO A 95 18.94 0.15 -13.88
C PRO A 95 19.88 0.95 -12.95
N ASN A 96 19.38 1.94 -12.19
CA ASN A 96 20.09 2.67 -11.11
C ASN A 96 19.18 3.76 -10.51
N VAL A 97 17.90 3.45 -10.31
CA VAL A 97 16.88 4.41 -9.88
C VAL A 97 16.74 4.31 -8.37
N ASP A 98 17.24 5.32 -7.65
CA ASP A 98 16.99 5.45 -6.21
C ASP A 98 15.56 5.94 -5.97
N ALA A 99 14.67 4.99 -5.67
CA ALA A 99 13.27 5.27 -5.41
C ALA A 99 13.06 6.17 -4.18
N SER A 100 14.05 6.26 -3.28
CA SER A 100 13.97 7.15 -2.11
C SER A 100 13.98 8.63 -2.47
N GLN A 101 14.58 9.01 -3.60
CA GLN A 101 14.62 10.39 -4.11
C GLN A 101 13.29 10.81 -4.77
N LEU A 102 12.44 9.84 -5.11
CA LEU A 102 11.17 10.07 -5.81
C LEU A 102 9.99 10.19 -4.83
N LEU A 103 10.25 10.15 -3.52
CA LEU A 103 9.22 10.10 -2.49
C LEU A 103 8.60 11.48 -2.23
N THR A 104 7.27 11.52 -2.26
CA THR A 104 6.47 12.61 -1.68
C THR A 104 6.02 12.19 -0.28
N PHE A 105 6.06 13.11 0.69
CA PHE A 105 5.76 12.79 2.09
C PHE A 105 4.43 13.35 2.58
N THR A 106 3.75 12.57 3.41
CA THR A 106 2.58 12.98 4.21
C THR A 106 2.75 12.52 5.65
N PRO A 107 2.20 13.25 6.64
CA PRO A 107 2.13 12.77 8.02
C PRO A 107 1.37 11.44 8.10
N LEU A 108 1.83 10.55 8.98
CA LEU A 108 1.06 9.40 9.43
C LEU A 108 0.18 9.83 10.59
N LEU A 109 -1.10 9.49 10.51
CA LEU A 109 -2.08 9.74 11.56
C LEU A 109 -2.19 8.53 12.49
N LEU A 110 -2.59 8.77 13.73
CA LEU A 110 -2.93 7.73 14.70
C LEU A 110 -4.44 7.70 14.85
N ASN A 111 -5.05 6.53 14.61
CA ASN A 111 -6.43 6.31 15.00
C ASN A 111 -6.45 5.98 16.51
N PRO A 112 -7.16 6.77 17.34
CA PRO A 112 -7.16 6.58 18.79
C PRO A 112 -7.87 5.29 19.24
N VAL A 113 -8.62 4.64 18.35
CA VAL A 113 -9.30 3.37 18.64
C VAL A 113 -8.72 2.27 17.74
N SER A 114 -8.45 1.12 18.33
CA SER A 114 -7.96 -0.04 17.60
C SER A 114 -8.95 -0.51 16.55
N THR A 115 -8.39 -0.98 15.44
CA THR A 115 -9.09 -1.56 14.29
C THR A 115 -8.85 -3.07 14.20
N ALA A 116 -8.20 -3.66 15.20
CA ALA A 116 -8.01 -5.10 15.30
C ALA A 116 -9.33 -5.79 15.70
N SER A 117 -9.43 -7.10 15.43
CA SER A 117 -10.58 -7.91 15.86
C SER A 117 -10.62 -8.15 17.38
N ALA A 118 -9.47 -8.06 18.04
CA ALA A 118 -9.32 -8.14 19.50
C ALA A 118 -8.30 -7.09 19.96
N PHE A 119 -8.67 -6.31 20.96
CA PHE A 119 -7.85 -5.22 21.49
C PHE A 119 -8.27 -4.87 22.91
N ALA A 120 -7.37 -4.26 23.68
CA ALA A 120 -7.69 -3.74 25.00
C ALA A 120 -8.44 -2.40 24.89
N LEU A 121 -9.33 -2.11 25.85
CA LEU A 121 -10.03 -0.83 25.88
C LEU A 121 -9.02 0.33 25.95
N GLY A 122 -9.15 1.29 25.03
CA GLY A 122 -8.24 2.44 24.91
C GLY A 122 -6.96 2.16 24.11
N GLU A 123 -6.78 0.96 23.57
CA GLU A 123 -5.67 0.65 22.67
C GLU A 123 -5.86 1.38 21.33
N PRO A 124 -4.87 2.18 20.87
CA PRO A 124 -4.94 2.83 19.57
C PRO A 124 -4.63 1.85 18.43
N SER A 125 -5.04 2.19 17.22
CA SER A 125 -4.76 1.34 16.05
C SER A 125 -3.25 1.24 15.76
N ALA A 126 -2.81 0.01 15.46
CA ALA A 126 -1.46 -0.27 14.95
C ALA A 126 -1.31 -0.06 13.43
N GLU A 127 -2.39 0.32 12.73
CA GLU A 127 -2.39 0.53 11.28
C GLU A 127 -1.82 1.91 10.87
N TYR A 128 -1.58 2.07 9.57
CA TYR A 128 -1.02 3.28 8.97
C TYR A 128 -2.11 4.11 8.33
N PHE A 129 -2.47 5.23 8.97
CA PHE A 129 -3.44 6.18 8.46
C PHE A 129 -2.77 7.40 7.81
N ILE A 130 -3.37 7.91 6.75
CA ILE A 130 -2.99 9.17 6.08
C ILE A 130 -4.18 10.11 6.02
N GLY A 131 -3.91 11.41 5.94
CA GLY A 131 -4.93 12.46 5.94
C GLY A 131 -5.38 12.86 4.54
N VAL A 132 -6.21 12.06 3.89
CA VAL A 132 -6.90 12.48 2.65
C VAL A 132 -7.90 13.58 2.99
N LYS A 133 -7.86 14.69 2.25
CA LYS A 133 -8.72 15.87 2.45
C LYS A 133 -9.75 16.02 1.34
N SER A 134 -9.43 15.61 0.13
CA SER A 134 -10.38 15.53 -0.98
C SER A 134 -9.92 14.53 -2.03
N ILE A 135 -10.86 14.14 -2.89
CA ILE A 135 -10.63 13.24 -4.02
C ILE A 135 -10.92 14.04 -5.29
N LYS A 136 -10.05 13.94 -6.29
CA LYS A 136 -10.28 14.50 -7.62
C LYS A 136 -10.23 13.40 -8.68
N ILE A 137 -10.95 13.62 -9.76
CA ILE A 137 -10.91 12.81 -10.99
C ILE A 137 -10.64 13.77 -12.14
N ASP A 138 -9.52 13.59 -12.83
CA ASP A 138 -9.01 14.53 -13.85
C ASP A 138 -9.04 15.98 -13.35
N GLU A 139 -8.40 16.23 -12.20
CA GLU A 139 -8.31 17.53 -11.54
C GLU A 139 -9.63 18.13 -11.03
N LYS A 140 -10.78 17.51 -11.35
CA LYS A 140 -12.10 17.93 -10.89
C LYS A 140 -12.43 17.29 -9.54
N SER A 141 -12.72 18.13 -8.55
CA SER A 141 -13.11 17.68 -7.21
C SER A 141 -14.39 16.84 -7.23
N VAL A 142 -14.32 15.67 -6.61
CA VAL A 142 -15.48 14.80 -6.35
C VAL A 142 -16.13 15.25 -5.05
N ARG A 143 -17.44 15.51 -5.09
CA ARG A 143 -18.20 15.91 -3.90
C ARG A 143 -18.44 14.69 -3.00
N VAL A 144 -17.69 14.61 -1.91
CA VAL A 144 -17.82 13.56 -0.88
C VAL A 144 -18.11 14.20 0.48
N ASN A 145 -18.66 13.42 1.41
CA ASN A 145 -18.79 13.88 2.80
C ASN A 145 -17.41 13.90 3.48
N THR A 146 -16.83 15.09 3.66
CA THR A 146 -15.47 15.26 4.17
C THR A 146 -15.30 14.81 5.62
N THR A 147 -16.38 14.67 6.38
CA THR A 147 -16.31 14.14 7.76
C THR A 147 -15.87 12.67 7.78
N LEU A 148 -16.20 11.89 6.74
CA LEU A 148 -15.79 10.50 6.60
C LEU A 148 -14.28 10.35 6.29
N LEU A 149 -13.67 11.38 5.71
CA LEU A 149 -12.24 11.40 5.39
C LEU A 149 -11.36 11.70 6.61
N SER A 150 -11.97 12.14 7.72
CA SER A 150 -11.27 12.43 8.98
C SER A 150 -11.58 11.34 10.01
N ILE A 151 -10.62 11.03 10.86
CA ILE A 151 -10.81 10.10 11.98
C ILE A 151 -11.45 10.88 13.12
N ASN A 152 -12.63 10.47 13.58
CA ASN A 152 -13.28 11.07 14.73
C ASN A 152 -12.74 10.51 16.07
N SER A 153 -13.21 11.04 17.19
CA SER A 153 -12.78 10.60 18.54
C SER A 153 -13.11 9.14 18.84
N SER A 154 -14.11 8.57 18.16
CA SER A 154 -14.50 7.16 18.26
C SER A 154 -13.73 6.25 17.28
N GLY A 155 -12.75 6.81 16.57
CA GLY A 155 -11.91 6.08 15.62
C GLY A 155 -12.57 5.69 14.31
N VAL A 156 -13.72 6.30 13.98
CA VAL A 156 -14.44 6.07 12.72
C VAL A 156 -13.98 7.08 11.67
N GLY A 157 -13.80 6.61 10.44
CA GLY A 157 -13.39 7.40 9.28
C GLY A 157 -11.88 7.35 9.01
N GLY A 158 -11.41 8.25 8.15
CA GLY A 158 -10.01 8.33 7.74
C GLY A 158 -9.65 7.46 6.54
N THR A 159 -8.36 7.39 6.23
CA THR A 159 -7.82 6.57 5.14
C THR A 159 -6.63 5.78 5.66
N LYS A 160 -6.68 4.46 5.53
CA LYS A 160 -5.58 3.56 5.90
C LYS A 160 -4.99 2.84 4.70
N ILE A 161 -3.75 2.40 4.85
CA ILE A 161 -3.06 1.55 3.87
C ILE A 161 -3.12 0.10 4.36
N SER A 162 -3.47 -0.81 3.46
CA SER A 162 -3.66 -2.22 3.77
C SER A 162 -3.04 -3.08 2.68
N SER A 163 -2.40 -4.19 3.07
CA SER A 163 -1.90 -5.23 2.16
C SER A 163 -2.75 -6.50 2.19
N VAL A 164 -3.84 -6.53 2.98
CA VAL A 164 -4.75 -7.68 3.07
C VAL A 164 -6.04 -7.46 2.25
N ASN A 165 -6.32 -6.22 1.86
CA ASN A 165 -7.39 -5.90 0.92
C ASN A 165 -6.76 -5.75 -0.47
N PRO A 166 -7.07 -6.63 -1.44
CA PRO A 166 -6.44 -6.56 -2.77
C PRO A 166 -6.88 -5.31 -3.55
N TYR A 167 -8.06 -4.77 -3.24
CA TYR A 167 -8.60 -3.56 -3.87
C TYR A 167 -8.88 -2.48 -2.81
N THR A 168 -8.82 -1.22 -3.23
CA THR A 168 -9.22 -0.09 -2.37
C THR A 168 -10.70 -0.22 -2.00
N VAL A 169 -10.98 -0.26 -0.71
CA VAL A 169 -12.35 -0.28 -0.17
C VAL A 169 -12.77 1.15 0.17
N LEU A 170 -13.94 1.55 -0.31
CA LEU A 170 -14.54 2.87 -0.05
C LEU A 170 -15.86 2.70 0.70
N GLU A 171 -16.16 3.61 1.63
CA GLU A 171 -17.49 3.72 2.21
C GLU A 171 -18.52 4.00 1.10
N ALA A 172 -19.74 3.46 1.23
CA ALA A 172 -20.74 3.43 0.16
C ALA A 172 -21.03 4.80 -0.49
N SER A 173 -21.14 5.87 0.30
CA SER A 173 -21.36 7.22 -0.24
C SER A 173 -20.15 7.76 -1.01
N ILE A 174 -18.93 7.47 -0.53
CA ILE A 174 -17.68 7.81 -1.22
C ILE A 174 -17.55 6.99 -2.50
N PHE A 175 -17.80 5.68 -2.43
CA PHE A 175 -17.77 4.77 -3.57
C PHE A 175 -18.69 5.26 -4.70
N LYS A 176 -19.94 5.58 -4.36
CA LYS A 176 -20.91 6.11 -5.32
C LYS A 176 -20.43 7.40 -5.98
N ALA A 177 -19.99 8.39 -5.19
CA ALA A 177 -19.54 9.67 -5.73
C ALA A 177 -18.29 9.53 -6.64
N VAL A 178 -17.32 8.71 -6.23
CA VAL A 178 -16.10 8.46 -7.00
C VAL A 178 -16.42 7.72 -8.29
N THR A 179 -17.22 6.66 -8.24
CA THR A 179 -17.58 5.88 -9.43
C THR A 179 -18.43 6.68 -10.42
N GLU A 180 -19.41 7.45 -9.98
CA GLU A 180 -20.21 8.34 -10.85
C GLU A 180 -19.32 9.37 -11.58
N ALA A 181 -18.41 10.02 -10.84
CA ALA A 181 -17.48 10.98 -11.42
C ALA A 181 -16.47 10.31 -12.38
N PHE A 182 -16.02 9.09 -12.07
CA PHE A 182 -15.12 8.32 -12.94
C PHE A 182 -15.81 7.89 -14.24
N VAL A 183 -17.06 7.41 -14.16
CA VAL A 183 -17.87 7.06 -15.34
C VAL A 183 -18.08 8.29 -16.23
N LYS A 184 -18.41 9.44 -15.63
CA LYS A 184 -18.60 10.70 -16.38
C LYS A 184 -17.32 11.14 -17.09
N ALA A 185 -16.17 11.06 -16.42
CA ALA A 185 -14.88 11.43 -17.01
C ALA A 185 -14.44 10.44 -18.10
N SER A 186 -14.77 9.15 -17.94
CA SER A 186 -14.48 8.11 -18.94
C SER A 186 -15.33 8.28 -20.19
N ALA A 187 -16.63 8.58 -20.04
CA ALA A 187 -17.53 8.86 -21.15
C ALA A 187 -17.07 10.07 -22.00
N ALA A 188 -16.49 11.10 -21.37
CA ALA A 188 -15.91 12.24 -22.07
C ALA A 188 -14.68 11.89 -22.95
N ARG A 189 -14.14 10.67 -22.81
CA ARG A 189 -13.04 10.11 -23.61
C ARG A 189 -13.50 8.96 -24.52
N ASN A 190 -14.81 8.82 -24.75
CA ASN A 190 -15.41 7.70 -25.50
C ASN A 190 -15.11 6.32 -24.90
N ILE A 191 -14.81 6.24 -23.60
CA ILE A 191 -14.63 4.97 -22.89
C ILE A 191 -16.00 4.54 -22.35
N THR A 192 -16.58 3.53 -23.00
CA THR A 192 -17.95 3.08 -22.75
C THR A 192 -18.01 2.15 -21.54
N ARG A 193 -19.00 2.36 -20.65
CA ARG A 193 -19.29 1.45 -19.55
C ARG A 193 -19.85 0.12 -20.10
N VAL A 194 -19.39 -1.00 -19.56
CA VAL A 194 -19.89 -2.35 -19.89
C VAL A 194 -20.50 -3.01 -18.66
N ALA A 195 -21.01 -4.22 -18.82
CA ALA A 195 -21.51 -5.03 -17.71
C ALA A 195 -20.44 -5.20 -16.63
N SER A 196 -20.88 -5.13 -15.38
CA SER A 196 -20.04 -5.29 -14.20
C SER A 196 -19.48 -6.70 -14.10
N VAL A 197 -18.23 -6.83 -13.62
CA VAL A 197 -17.57 -8.11 -13.35
C VAL A 197 -17.17 -8.14 -11.89
N ALA A 198 -17.69 -9.10 -11.13
CA ALA A 198 -17.41 -9.20 -9.71
C ALA A 198 -15.90 -9.27 -9.43
N PRO A 199 -15.38 -8.59 -8.40
CA PRO A 199 -16.12 -7.84 -7.37
C PRO A 199 -16.43 -6.37 -7.74
N PHE A 200 -16.23 -5.95 -8.99
CA PHE A 200 -16.37 -4.56 -9.42
C PHE A 200 -17.77 -4.24 -9.96
N GLU A 201 -18.34 -3.10 -9.55
CA GLU A 201 -19.63 -2.61 -10.06
C GLU A 201 -19.50 -1.72 -11.30
N VAL A 202 -18.30 -1.22 -11.59
CA VAL A 202 -18.04 -0.32 -12.71
C VAL A 202 -16.91 -0.87 -13.56
N CYS A 203 -17.25 -1.30 -14.78
CA CYS A 203 -16.33 -1.84 -15.77
C CYS A 203 -16.47 -1.05 -17.09
N PHE A 204 -15.42 -1.05 -17.91
CA PHE A 204 -15.36 -0.30 -19.17
C PHE A 204 -14.87 -1.17 -20.33
N SER A 205 -15.27 -0.83 -21.54
CA SER A 205 -14.68 -1.39 -22.77
C SER A 205 -13.24 -0.91 -22.91
N SER A 206 -12.35 -1.80 -23.33
CA SER A 206 -10.95 -1.49 -23.64
C SER A 206 -10.74 -0.90 -25.04
N GLU A 207 -11.76 -0.91 -25.90
CA GLU A 207 -11.65 -0.54 -27.33
C GLU A 207 -11.05 0.85 -27.57
N ASN A 208 -11.46 1.85 -26.77
CA ASN A 208 -10.97 3.23 -26.86
C ASN A 208 -9.92 3.58 -25.79
N VAL A 209 -9.38 2.58 -25.09
CA VAL A 209 -8.41 2.79 -24.01
C VAL A 209 -6.99 2.67 -24.56
N VAL A 210 -6.33 3.81 -24.77
CA VAL A 210 -4.95 3.86 -25.25
C VAL A 210 -3.98 3.49 -24.12
N ALA A 211 -3.01 2.61 -24.40
CA ALA A 211 -1.92 2.33 -23.48
C ALA A 211 -0.86 3.45 -23.50
N THR A 212 -0.42 3.89 -22.33
CA THR A 212 0.64 4.90 -22.15
C THR A 212 1.76 4.36 -21.26
N ARG A 213 2.89 5.08 -21.18
CA ARG A 213 3.98 4.73 -20.24
C ARG A 213 3.54 4.81 -18.76
N LEU A 214 2.45 5.49 -18.44
CA LEU A 214 1.95 5.56 -17.06
C LEU A 214 0.78 4.61 -16.81
N GLY A 215 0.35 3.85 -17.83
CA GLY A 215 -0.81 2.96 -17.76
C GLY A 215 -1.86 3.30 -18.80
N ALA A 216 -3.06 2.79 -18.60
CA ALA A 216 -4.21 3.05 -19.46
C ALA A 216 -4.56 4.56 -19.43
N ALA A 217 -4.90 5.13 -20.58
CA ALA A 217 -5.31 6.53 -20.74
C ALA A 217 -6.74 6.81 -20.21
N VAL A 218 -7.02 6.32 -19.01
CA VAL A 218 -8.30 6.52 -18.28
C VAL A 218 -8.20 7.76 -17.37
N PRO A 219 -9.32 8.24 -16.81
CA PRO A 219 -9.30 9.35 -15.87
C PRO A 219 -8.35 9.09 -14.69
N THR A 220 -7.56 10.10 -14.31
CA THR A 220 -6.62 9.97 -13.18
C THR A 220 -7.36 10.22 -11.88
N ILE A 221 -7.20 9.31 -10.91
CA ILE A 221 -7.72 9.50 -9.56
C ILE A 221 -6.62 10.14 -8.70
N GLU A 222 -6.97 11.21 -8.00
CA GLU A 222 -6.03 11.99 -7.19
C GLU A 222 -6.55 12.11 -5.76
N LEU A 223 -5.75 11.63 -4.80
CA LEU A 223 -6.00 11.83 -3.37
C LEU A 223 -5.21 13.05 -2.90
N VAL A 224 -5.91 14.13 -2.56
CA VAL A 224 -5.30 15.35 -2.03
C VAL A 224 -5.08 15.18 -0.53
N LEU A 225 -3.85 15.38 -0.07
CA LEU A 225 -3.45 15.13 1.32
C LEU A 225 -3.42 16.44 2.13
N GLN A 226 -2.35 16.71 2.88
CA GLN A 226 -2.26 17.84 3.81
C GLN A 226 -2.34 19.23 3.15
N ASN A 227 -2.09 19.33 1.85
CA ASN A 227 -2.19 20.58 1.08
C ASN A 227 -2.45 20.28 -0.41
N GLN A 228 -2.78 21.31 -1.19
CA GLN A 228 -3.10 21.17 -2.62
C GLN A 228 -1.91 20.70 -3.49
N LYS A 229 -0.67 20.75 -2.98
CA LYS A 229 0.54 20.32 -3.70
C LYS A 229 0.90 18.87 -3.41
N THR A 230 0.45 18.31 -2.29
CA THR A 230 0.75 16.94 -1.88
C THR A 230 -0.40 16.05 -2.31
N VAL A 231 -0.25 15.47 -3.50
CA VAL A 231 -1.29 14.68 -4.15
C VAL A 231 -0.76 13.31 -4.48
N TRP A 232 -1.45 12.28 -4.02
CA TRP A 232 -1.19 10.92 -4.46
C TRP A 232 -2.03 10.62 -5.70
N ARG A 233 -1.33 10.52 -6.84
CA ARG A 233 -1.93 10.16 -8.14
C ARG A 233 -1.91 8.65 -8.33
N ILE A 234 -3.08 8.11 -8.64
CA ILE A 234 -3.34 6.71 -8.88
C ILE A 234 -3.48 6.52 -10.39
N TYR A 235 -2.56 5.75 -10.97
CA TYR A 235 -2.55 5.46 -12.41
C TYR A 235 -3.01 4.03 -12.64
N ILE A 236 -4.06 3.83 -13.43
CA ILE A 236 -4.62 2.51 -13.65
C ILE A 236 -3.83 1.82 -14.76
N TRP A 237 -3.39 0.59 -14.50
CA TRP A 237 -2.68 -0.22 -15.47
C TRP A 237 -3.59 -1.36 -15.90
N SER A 238 -3.89 -1.43 -17.19
CA SER A 238 -4.32 -2.67 -17.82
C SER A 238 -3.09 -3.30 -18.49
N LYS A 239 -2.87 -4.59 -18.27
CA LYS A 239 -2.19 -5.39 -19.27
C LYS A 239 -3.31 -5.73 -20.27
N LEU A 240 -3.26 -5.15 -21.46
CA LEU A 240 -4.29 -5.41 -22.49
C LEU A 240 -4.32 -6.90 -22.92
N ASP A 241 -3.32 -7.69 -22.50
CA ASP A 241 -3.13 -9.08 -22.90
C ASP A 241 -3.07 -10.08 -21.72
N ALA A 242 -3.54 -9.72 -20.52
CA ALA A 242 -3.67 -10.66 -19.40
C ALA A 242 -4.87 -10.32 -18.53
N GLU A 243 -5.57 -11.36 -18.05
CA GLU A 243 -6.80 -11.28 -17.23
C GLU A 243 -6.63 -10.54 -15.89
N ASP A 244 -5.41 -10.10 -15.55
CA ASP A 244 -5.14 -9.35 -14.33
C ASP A 244 -5.12 -7.83 -14.58
N LEU A 245 -6.20 -7.19 -14.11
CA LEU A 245 -6.21 -5.77 -13.78
C LEU A 245 -5.21 -5.50 -12.65
N ASP A 246 -4.02 -5.04 -13.02
CA ASP A 246 -2.96 -4.63 -12.09
C ASP A 246 -3.38 -3.33 -11.38
N CYS A 247 -4.16 -3.49 -10.30
CA CYS A 247 -4.59 -2.41 -9.43
C CYS A 247 -3.40 -1.86 -8.59
N ASN A 248 -2.61 -0.97 -9.19
CA ASN A 248 -1.82 0.07 -8.52
C ASN A 248 -0.77 -0.32 -7.45
N TRP A 249 -0.28 -1.56 -7.40
CA TRP A 249 0.78 -1.90 -6.43
C TRP A 249 2.17 -1.40 -6.81
N LYS A 250 2.29 -0.68 -7.93
CA LYS A 250 3.52 -0.06 -8.45
C LYS A 250 4.01 1.15 -7.66
N THR A 251 3.43 1.42 -6.50
CA THR A 251 3.82 2.51 -5.61
C THR A 251 4.78 1.98 -4.56
N ILE A 252 5.97 2.58 -4.45
CA ILE A 252 6.82 2.34 -3.27
C ILE A 252 6.25 3.13 -2.09
N PHE A 253 6.08 2.47 -0.96
CA PHE A 253 5.70 3.09 0.31
C PHE A 253 6.88 3.05 1.25
N CYS A 254 7.25 4.19 1.80
CA CYS A 254 8.32 4.33 2.77
C CYS A 254 7.72 4.80 4.09
N MET A 255 7.54 3.87 5.02
CA MET A 255 6.91 4.11 6.31
C MET A 255 7.98 4.40 7.36
N ALA A 256 7.90 5.58 7.98
CA ALA A 256 8.66 5.93 9.17
C ALA A 256 7.70 6.07 10.37
N THR A 257 8.22 6.43 11.55
CA THR A 257 7.40 6.55 12.76
C THR A 257 6.27 7.59 12.69
N SER A 258 6.46 8.67 11.93
CA SER A 258 5.54 9.82 11.89
C SER A 258 5.13 10.28 10.49
N ARG A 259 5.71 9.68 9.44
CA ARG A 259 5.44 10.07 8.04
C ARG A 259 5.51 8.88 7.11
N LEU A 260 4.71 8.96 6.05
CA LEU A 260 4.72 8.06 4.91
C LEU A 260 5.31 8.81 3.71
N GLY A 261 6.35 8.25 3.11
CA GLY A 261 6.77 8.58 1.76
C GLY A 261 6.07 7.67 0.75
N PHE A 262 5.67 8.19 -0.39
CA PHE A 262 5.12 7.40 -1.50
C PHE A 262 5.64 7.91 -2.84
N SER A 263 5.73 7.03 -3.84
CA SER A 263 6.01 7.42 -5.23
C SER A 263 5.25 6.56 -6.23
N SER A 264 4.42 7.19 -7.07
CA SER A 264 3.73 6.54 -8.20
C SER A 264 4.48 6.69 -9.53
N LEU A 265 5.71 7.21 -9.50
CA LEU A 265 6.49 7.60 -10.69
C LEU A 265 7.60 6.61 -11.08
N LEU A 266 7.61 5.39 -10.52
CA LEU A 266 8.63 4.39 -10.85
C LEU A 266 8.68 4.10 -12.36
N TYR A 267 7.53 3.91 -13.01
CA TYR A 267 7.44 3.71 -14.46
C TYR A 267 7.83 4.96 -15.26
N GLY A 268 7.47 6.15 -14.76
CA GLY A 268 7.96 7.40 -15.33
C GLY A 268 9.49 7.47 -15.35
N SER A 269 10.12 6.88 -14.32
CA SER A 269 11.57 6.74 -14.16
C SER A 269 12.15 5.47 -14.79
N ARG A 270 11.37 4.74 -15.59
CA ARG A 270 11.76 3.49 -16.28
C ARG A 270 12.23 2.36 -15.33
N THR A 271 11.60 2.24 -14.17
CA THR A 271 11.81 1.13 -13.23
C THR A 271 10.49 0.58 -12.68
N THR A 272 10.54 -0.55 -11.99
CA THR A 272 9.38 -1.20 -11.35
C THR A 272 9.77 -1.79 -10.00
N CYS A 273 8.81 -2.15 -9.15
CA CYS A 273 9.11 -2.82 -7.88
C CYS A 273 9.82 -4.18 -8.05
N SER A 274 9.68 -4.82 -9.22
CA SER A 274 10.38 -6.06 -9.57
C SER A 274 11.83 -5.85 -9.98
N ASN A 275 12.26 -4.61 -10.18
CA ASN A 275 13.61 -4.30 -10.62
C ASN A 275 14.60 -4.21 -9.45
N PHE A 276 14.23 -4.61 -8.24
CA PHE A 276 15.25 -4.80 -7.21
C PHE A 276 16.08 -6.03 -7.56
N TYR A 277 17.41 -5.91 -7.53
CA TYR A 277 18.29 -7.03 -7.85
C TYR A 277 18.25 -8.05 -6.71
N CYS A 278 17.27 -8.96 -6.71
CA CYS A 278 17.28 -10.11 -5.82
C CYS A 278 18.14 -11.22 -6.46
N ARG A 279 19.28 -11.58 -5.84
CA ARG A 279 19.87 -12.89 -6.08
C ARG A 279 18.98 -13.92 -5.39
N ILE A 280 18.32 -14.76 -6.19
CA ILE A 280 17.74 -16.02 -5.74
C ILE A 280 18.88 -16.97 -5.38
#